data_AF-A0A8H7IX79-F1
#
_entry.id   AF-A0A8H7IX79-F1
#
_cell.length_a   1.000
_cell.length_b   1.000
_cell.length_c   1.000
_cell.angle_alpha   90.00
_cell.angle_beta   90.00
_cell.angle_gamma   90.00
#
_symmetry.space_group_name_H-M   'P 1'
#
loop_
_entity.id
_entity.type
_entity.pdbx_description
1 polymer ?
#
loop_
_entity_poly.entity_id
_entity_poly.type
_entity_poly.pdbx_seq_one_letter_code
_entity_poly.pdbx_strand_id
1 'polypeptide(L)'
;MDPSKRTKEALLARAEALCDAITPRSDDPDPAAGDGYLSTILKAVKMDGAPPSTMAAANDYATSAAKELTIREQTAGLIKTTQDIATLIRDLQELWLFGGLDTLQNPADEEAQRRKAEEVAGMIEILAQQKPGVKLEAQ
;
A
#
# COMPACT_ATOMS: atom_id res chain seq x y z
N MET A 1 -20.28 6.12 -8.71
CA MET A 1 -18.98 5.43 -8.70
C MET A 1 -18.73 4.95 -7.28
N ASP A 2 -18.28 3.71 -7.14
CA ASP A 2 -18.11 3.04 -5.84
C ASP A 2 -16.74 3.41 -5.25
N PRO A 3 -16.65 4.03 -4.06
CA PRO A 3 -15.38 4.54 -3.51
C PRO A 3 -14.32 3.46 -3.35
N SER A 4 -14.72 2.21 -3.03
CA SER A 4 -13.80 1.07 -2.87
C SER A 4 -13.03 0.71 -4.16
N LYS A 5 -13.69 0.82 -5.32
CA LYS A 5 -13.04 0.55 -6.62
C LYS A 5 -11.97 1.58 -6.95
N ARG A 6 -12.23 2.85 -6.64
CA ARG A 6 -11.28 3.94 -6.85
C ARG A 6 -10.03 3.80 -5.99
N THR A 7 -10.16 3.35 -4.74
CA THR A 7 -9.00 3.11 -3.86
C THR A 7 -8.16 1.93 -4.35
N LYS A 8 -8.81 0.85 -4.79
CA LYS A 8 -8.10 -0.31 -5.37
C LYS A 8 -7.28 0.07 -6.59
N GLU A 9 -7.88 0.78 -7.54
CA GLU A 9 -7.20 1.21 -8.78
C GLU A 9 -6.01 2.12 -8.47
N ALA A 10 -6.15 3.04 -7.51
CA ALA A 10 -5.06 3.92 -7.10
C ALA A 10 -3.89 3.16 -6.44
N LEU A 11 -4.18 2.15 -5.62
CA LEU A 11 -3.16 1.31 -4.98
C LEU A 11 -2.41 0.46 -6.00
N LEU A 12 -3.14 -0.11 -6.98
CA LEU A 12 -2.56 -0.92 -8.04
C LEU A 12 -1.64 -0.07 -8.92
N ALA A 13 -2.12 1.11 -9.36
CA ALA A 13 -1.32 2.05 -10.14
C ALA A 13 -0.07 2.52 -9.37
N ARG A 14 -0.16 2.74 -8.05
CA ARG A 14 0.99 3.09 -7.22
C ARG A 14 1.99 1.94 -7.11
N ALA A 15 1.53 0.71 -6.95
CA ALA A 15 2.41 -0.46 -6.90
C ALA A 15 3.13 -0.70 -8.23
N GLU A 16 2.41 -0.62 -9.36
CA GLU A 16 2.99 -0.75 -10.70
C GLU A 16 4.04 0.33 -10.96
N ALA A 17 3.72 1.60 -10.67
CA ALA A 17 4.67 2.70 -10.86
C ALA A 17 5.97 2.53 -10.04
N LEU A 18 5.88 2.02 -8.81
CA LEU A 18 7.05 1.76 -7.97
C LEU A 18 7.88 0.58 -8.51
N CYS A 19 7.23 -0.48 -8.98
CA CYS A 19 7.91 -1.63 -9.57
C CYS A 19 8.58 -1.27 -10.91
N ASP A 20 7.88 -0.55 -11.78
CA ASP A 20 8.37 -0.12 -13.09
C ASP A 20 9.56 0.84 -12.97
N ALA A 21 9.59 1.66 -11.92
CA ALA A 21 10.74 2.52 -11.63
C ALA A 21 12.02 1.73 -11.30
N ILE A 22 11.89 0.57 -10.64
CA ILE A 22 13.03 -0.29 -10.27
C ILE A 22 13.48 -1.12 -11.48
N THR A 23 12.55 -1.90 -12.03
CA THR A 23 12.76 -2.79 -13.16
C THR A 23 11.53 -2.72 -14.06
N PRO A 24 11.57 -1.89 -15.11
CA PRO A 24 10.49 -1.81 -16.06
C PRO A 24 10.31 -3.18 -16.70
N ARG A 25 9.05 -3.56 -16.89
CA ARG A 25 8.73 -4.79 -17.59
C ARG A 25 9.13 -4.64 -19.06
N SER A 26 10.26 -5.24 -19.45
CA SER A 26 10.72 -5.31 -20.83
C SER A 26 10.60 -6.72 -21.38
N ASP A 27 10.15 -6.84 -22.63
CA ASP A 27 10.22 -8.10 -23.39
C ASP A 27 11.64 -8.37 -23.94
N ASP A 28 12.56 -7.42 -23.75
CA ASP A 28 13.95 -7.51 -24.18
C ASP A 28 14.76 -8.37 -23.20
N PRO A 29 15.53 -9.37 -23.70
CA PRO A 29 16.39 -10.20 -22.86
C PRO A 29 17.63 -9.47 -22.32
N ASP A 30 18.01 -8.29 -22.85
CA ASP A 30 19.10 -7.50 -22.29
C ASP A 30 18.64 -6.79 -21.00
N PRO A 31 19.20 -7.13 -19.82
CA PRO A 31 18.89 -6.44 -18.56
C PRO A 31 19.24 -4.95 -18.59
N ALA A 32 20.05 -4.51 -19.57
CA ALA A 32 20.36 -3.11 -19.79
C ALA A 32 19.43 -2.42 -20.78
N ALA A 33 18.38 -3.04 -21.33
CA ALA A 33 17.51 -2.39 -22.32
C ALA A 33 16.58 -1.32 -21.70
N GLY A 34 16.09 -1.55 -20.47
CA GLY A 34 15.10 -0.70 -19.81
C GLY A 34 15.57 0.70 -19.38
N ASP A 35 14.64 1.50 -18.88
CA ASP A 35 14.82 2.86 -18.38
C ASP A 35 14.70 3.01 -16.84
N GLY A 36 14.55 1.90 -16.11
CA GLY A 36 14.53 1.91 -14.65
C GLY A 36 15.90 2.17 -14.02
N TYR A 37 15.90 2.26 -12.69
CA TYR A 37 17.12 2.50 -11.91
C TYR A 37 18.18 1.43 -12.18
N LEU A 38 17.80 0.15 -12.17
CA LEU A 38 18.76 -0.96 -12.31
C LEU A 38 19.34 -1.06 -13.71
N SER A 39 18.53 -0.90 -14.75
CA SER A 39 18.99 -0.92 -16.14
C SER A 39 19.86 0.29 -16.45
N THR A 40 19.55 1.47 -15.91
CA THR A 40 20.37 2.68 -16.07
C THR A 40 21.73 2.55 -15.39
N ILE A 41 21.77 1.98 -14.18
CA ILE A 41 23.03 1.62 -13.52
C ILE A 41 23.82 0.63 -14.37
N LEU A 42 23.15 -0.39 -14.92
CA LEU A 42 23.82 -1.39 -15.74
C LEU A 42 24.38 -0.79 -17.04
N LYS A 43 23.65 0.11 -17.70
CA LYS A 43 24.13 0.90 -18.86
C LYS A 43 25.38 1.71 -18.52
N ALA A 44 25.39 2.37 -17.35
CA ALA A 44 26.54 3.17 -16.91
C ALA A 44 27.79 2.30 -16.65
N VAL A 45 27.59 1.06 -16.16
CA VAL A 45 28.66 0.11 -15.85
C VAL A 45 29.13 -0.67 -17.08
N LYS A 46 28.27 -0.91 -18.08
CA LYS A 46 28.61 -1.58 -19.34
C LYS A 46 29.67 -0.72 -20.05
N MET A 47 30.93 -1.10 -19.90
CA MET A 47 32.02 -0.53 -20.67
C MET A 47 31.75 -0.90 -22.13
N ASP A 48 31.52 0.09 -23.00
CA ASP A 48 31.50 -0.13 -24.44
C ASP A 48 32.73 -0.98 -24.78
N GLY A 49 32.51 -2.12 -25.43
CA GLY A 49 33.52 -3.11 -25.77
C GLY A 49 34.53 -2.64 -26.81
N ALA A 50 35.09 -1.44 -26.64
CA ALA A 50 36.23 -0.99 -27.40
C ALA A 50 37.43 -1.90 -27.06
N PRO A 51 38.12 -2.46 -28.08
CA PRO A 51 39.32 -3.24 -27.84
C PRO A 51 40.35 -2.39 -27.05
N PRO A 52 41.21 -3.00 -26.23
CA PRO A 52 42.15 -2.31 -25.32
C PRO A 52 43.21 -1.42 -26.02
N SER A 53 43.10 -1.23 -27.33
CA SER A 53 43.98 -0.40 -28.16
C SER A 53 43.47 1.03 -28.27
N THR A 54 43.40 1.72 -27.12
CA THR A 54 43.93 3.06 -26.85
C THR A 54 43.37 3.52 -25.50
N MET A 55 44.14 3.34 -24.44
CA MET A 55 43.82 3.77 -23.06
C MET A 55 43.50 5.27 -22.90
N ALA A 56 43.57 6.07 -23.97
CA ALA A 56 43.22 7.49 -23.98
C ALA A 56 41.70 7.75 -24.16
N ALA A 57 40.94 6.83 -24.77
CA ALA A 57 39.50 7.03 -24.99
C ALA A 57 38.61 6.26 -23.98
N ALA A 58 39.14 5.20 -23.37
CA ALA A 58 38.42 4.36 -22.41
C ALA A 58 38.39 4.92 -20.97
N ASN A 59 39.04 6.06 -20.72
CA ASN A 59 39.30 6.57 -19.36
C ASN A 59 39.32 8.10 -19.27
N ASP A 60 38.48 8.77 -20.07
CA ASP A 60 38.26 10.20 -19.88
C ASP A 60 37.66 10.43 -18.47
N TYR A 61 38.38 11.18 -17.64
CA TYR A 61 37.97 11.50 -16.28
C TYR A 61 36.58 12.14 -16.24
N ALA A 62 36.23 12.95 -17.25
CA ALA A 62 34.92 13.58 -17.32
C ALA A 62 33.82 12.53 -17.55
N THR A 63 34.05 11.59 -18.48
CA THR A 63 33.14 10.47 -18.75
C THR A 63 32.98 9.54 -17.53
N SER A 64 34.08 9.21 -16.85
CA SER A 64 34.03 8.37 -15.64
C SER A 64 33.32 9.07 -14.48
N ALA A 65 33.58 10.35 -14.26
CA ALA A 65 32.90 11.14 -13.23
C ALA A 65 31.39 11.27 -13.52
N ALA A 66 31.00 11.46 -14.79
CA ALA A 66 29.60 11.48 -15.19
C ALA A 66 28.90 10.14 -14.94
N LYS A 67 29.55 9.01 -15.26
CA LYS A 67 29.03 7.68 -14.96
C LYS A 67 28.87 7.43 -13.47
N GLU A 68 29.86 7.82 -12.67
CA GLU A 68 29.79 7.70 -11.21
C GLU A 68 28.63 8.52 -10.64
N LEU A 69 28.45 9.75 -11.11
CA LEU A 69 27.33 10.61 -10.71
C LEU A 69 25.99 9.95 -11.03
N THR A 70 25.82 9.44 -12.27
CA THR A 70 24.61 8.72 -12.68
C THR A 70 24.35 7.53 -11.77
N ILE A 71 25.36 6.71 -11.48
CA ILE A 71 25.20 5.54 -10.60
C ILE A 71 24.73 5.98 -9.21
N ARG A 72 25.33 7.03 -8.63
CA ARG A 72 24.95 7.56 -7.31
C ARG A 72 23.51 8.07 -7.30
N GLU A 73 23.10 8.82 -8.32
CA GLU A 73 21.74 9.36 -8.44
C GLU A 73 20.71 8.24 -8.57
N GLN A 74 20.93 7.28 -9.47
CA GLN A 74 20.03 6.16 -9.67
C GLN A 74 19.95 5.25 -8.43
N THR A 75 21.05 5.09 -7.70
CA THR A 75 21.07 4.35 -6.42
C THR A 75 20.23 5.06 -5.35
N ALA A 76 20.33 6.40 -5.26
CA ALA A 76 19.49 7.16 -4.33
C ALA A 76 18.00 7.06 -4.70
N GLY A 77 17.67 7.10 -5.98
CA GLY A 77 16.32 6.86 -6.50
C GLY A 77 15.80 5.47 -6.13
N LEU A 78 16.60 4.42 -6.35
CA LEU A 78 16.27 3.04 -5.99
C LEU A 78 15.99 2.89 -4.49
N ILE A 79 16.84 3.46 -3.63
CA ILE A 79 16.66 3.42 -2.16
C ILE A 79 15.34 4.09 -1.78
N LYS A 80 15.07 5.29 -2.31
CA LYS A 80 13.84 6.02 -2.05
C LYS A 80 12.61 5.23 -2.50
N THR A 81 12.61 4.69 -3.70
CA THR A 81 11.51 3.87 -4.21
C THR A 81 11.27 2.62 -3.35
N THR A 82 12.33 2.00 -2.83
CA THR A 82 12.22 0.89 -1.89
C THR A 82 11.57 1.32 -0.56
N GLN A 83 11.91 2.51 -0.05
CA GLN A 83 11.25 3.09 1.13
C GLN A 83 9.77 3.40 0.87
N ASP A 84 9.44 3.89 -0.33
CA ASP A 84 8.06 4.13 -0.75
C ASP A 84 7.25 2.82 -0.83
N ILE A 85 7.86 1.72 -1.28
CA ILE A 85 7.26 0.37 -1.25
C ILE A 85 7.02 -0.09 0.19
N ALA A 86 8.00 0.09 1.08
CA ALA A 86 7.82 -0.26 2.50
C ALA A 86 6.67 0.52 3.15
N THR A 87 6.54 1.80 2.80
CA THR A 87 5.42 2.65 3.22
C THR A 87 4.10 2.14 2.64
N LEU A 88 4.05 1.78 1.35
CA LEU A 88 2.86 1.20 0.74
C LEU A 88 2.43 -0.12 1.41
N ILE A 89 3.38 -1.00 1.74
CA ILE A 89 3.08 -2.24 2.48
C ILE A 89 2.46 -1.92 3.84
N ARG A 90 2.99 -0.91 4.53
CA ARG A 90 2.43 -0.46 5.81
C ARG A 90 1.00 0.07 5.65
N ASP A 91 0.76 0.91 4.64
CA ASP A 91 -0.58 1.44 4.32
C ASP A 91 -1.57 0.30 4.05
N LEU A 92 -1.14 -0.74 3.31
CA LEU A 92 -1.96 -1.92 3.02
C LEU A 92 -2.23 -2.76 4.27
N GLN A 93 -1.24 -2.94 5.14
CA GLN A 93 -1.42 -3.62 6.42
C GLN A 93 -2.38 -2.85 7.35
N GLU A 94 -2.28 -1.52 7.39
CA GLU A 94 -3.20 -0.67 8.15
C GLU A 94 -4.61 -0.73 7.56
N LEU A 95 -4.76 -0.70 6.24
CA LEU A 95 -6.05 -0.92 5.59
C LEU A 95 -6.61 -2.31 5.91
N TRP A 96 -5.77 -3.33 5.99
CA TRP A 96 -6.22 -4.68 6.34
C TRP A 96 -6.61 -4.81 7.82
N LEU A 97 -5.87 -4.17 8.73
CA LEU A 97 -6.14 -4.20 10.17
C LEU A 97 -7.29 -3.28 10.59
N PHE A 98 -7.51 -2.17 9.89
CA PHE A 98 -8.45 -1.12 10.28
C PHE A 98 -9.59 -0.88 9.27
N GLY A 99 -9.51 -1.43 8.07
CA GLY A 99 -10.47 -1.22 6.97
C GLY A 99 -11.82 -1.92 7.12
N GLY A 100 -12.24 -2.19 8.36
CA GLY A 100 -13.46 -2.93 8.67
C GLY A 100 -13.16 -4.40 8.87
N LEU A 101 -12.80 -4.74 10.09
CA LEU A 101 -12.93 -6.10 10.59
C LEU A 101 -14.43 -6.45 10.52
N ASP A 102 -14.87 -7.03 9.41
CA ASP A 102 -16.17 -7.71 9.29
C ASP A 102 -16.14 -9.02 10.09
N THR A 103 -15.77 -8.93 11.37
CA THR A 103 -15.83 -10.04 12.32
C THR A 103 -16.76 -9.72 13.49
N LEU A 104 -17.47 -8.58 13.44
CA LEU A 104 -18.60 -8.30 14.34
C LEU A 104 -19.95 -8.66 13.72
N GLN A 105 -20.03 -8.90 12.40
CA GLN A 105 -21.22 -9.44 11.76
C GLN A 105 -21.16 -10.96 11.73
N ASN A 106 -21.13 -11.58 12.91
CA ASN A 106 -21.60 -12.95 12.97
C ASN A 106 -23.14 -12.88 12.85
N PRO A 107 -23.78 -13.44 11.81
CA PRO A 107 -25.24 -13.37 11.67
C PRO A 107 -25.98 -13.94 12.88
N ALA A 108 -25.34 -14.85 13.64
CA ALA A 108 -25.84 -15.35 14.91
C ALA A 108 -25.88 -14.29 16.03
N ASP A 109 -24.94 -13.34 16.03
CA ASP A 109 -24.89 -12.25 17.02
C ASP A 109 -25.94 -11.17 16.71
N GLU A 110 -26.27 -10.94 15.44
CA GLU A 110 -27.37 -10.05 15.05
C GLU A 110 -28.75 -10.59 15.47
N GLU A 111 -28.99 -11.89 15.28
CA GLU A 111 -30.21 -12.55 15.75
C GLU A 111 -30.29 -12.58 17.29
N ALA A 112 -29.16 -12.82 17.97
CA ALA A 112 -29.10 -12.77 19.43
C ALA A 112 -29.34 -11.36 19.97
N GLN A 113 -28.84 -10.32 19.29
CA GLN A 113 -29.10 -8.93 19.66
C GLN A 113 -30.55 -8.52 19.39
N ARG A 114 -31.17 -8.93 18.27
CA ARG A 114 -32.60 -8.71 18.02
C ARG A 114 -33.48 -9.36 19.10
N ARG A 115 -33.21 -10.63 19.46
CA ARG A 115 -33.96 -11.31 20.54
C ARG A 115 -33.81 -10.62 21.89
N LYS A 116 -32.60 -10.19 22.26
CA LYS A 116 -32.38 -9.43 23.50
C LYS A 116 -33.12 -8.08 23.48
N ALA A 117 -33.14 -7.40 22.33
CA ALA A 117 -33.89 -6.15 22.19
C ALA A 117 -35.40 -6.36 22.33
N GLU A 118 -35.94 -7.45 21.78
CA GLU A 118 -37.35 -7.84 21.94
C GLU A 118 -37.69 -8.19 23.39
N GLU A 119 -36.84 -8.94 24.09
CA GLU A 119 -37.01 -9.23 25.52
C GLU A 119 -36.97 -7.97 26.38
N VAL A 120 -36.03 -7.06 26.13
CA VAL A 120 -35.93 -5.78 26.84
C VAL A 120 -37.16 -4.90 26.57
N ALA A 121 -37.65 -4.85 25.33
CA ALA A 121 -38.88 -4.14 25.01
C ALA A 121 -40.08 -4.70 25.78
N GLY A 122 -40.21 -6.03 25.87
CA GLY A 122 -41.26 -6.69 26.66
C GLY A 122 -41.16 -6.39 28.15
N MET A 123 -39.94 -6.38 28.72
CA MET A 123 -39.72 -5.98 30.11
C MET A 123 -40.08 -4.51 30.37
N ILE A 124 -39.74 -3.62 29.44
CA ILE A 124 -40.11 -2.19 29.53
C ILE A 124 -41.62 -2.01 29.43
N GLU A 125 -42.31 -2.77 28.58
CA GLU A 125 -43.77 -2.73 28.48
C GLU A 125 -44.45 -3.19 29.77
N ILE A 126 -43.97 -4.28 30.38
CA ILE A 126 -44.47 -4.76 31.68
C ILE A 126 -44.25 -3.69 32.77
N LEU A 127 -43.06 -3.06 32.80
CA LEU A 127 -42.76 -1.99 33.75
C LEU A 127 -43.60 -0.73 33.51
N ALA A 128 -43.91 -0.40 32.25
CA ALA A 128 -44.77 0.73 31.91
C ALA A 128 -46.25 0.47 32.26
N GLN A 129 -46.70 -0.79 32.21
CA GLN A 129 -48.03 -1.20 32.66
C GLN A 129 -48.14 -1.28 34.18
N GLN A 130 -47.03 -1.50 34.89
CA GLN A 130 -46.96 -1.31 36.34
C GLN A 130 -46.97 0.19 36.67
N LYS A 131 -48.17 0.74 36.87
CA LYS A 131 -48.36 2.09 37.42
C LYS A 131 -47.46 2.26 38.66
N PRO A 132 -46.65 3.32 38.76
CA PRO A 132 -45.97 3.64 40.02
C PRO A 132 -47.05 3.81 41.09
N GLY A 133 -46.93 3.03 42.16
CA GLY A 133 -47.88 3.01 43.27
C GLY A 133 -48.13 4.42 43.77
N VAL A 134 -49.31 4.94 43.46
CA VAL A 134 -49.86 6.14 44.07
C VAL A 134 -50.02 5.82 45.55
N LYS A 135 -49.12 6.34 46.38
CA LYS A 135 -49.38 6.47 47.82
C LYS A 135 -50.47 7.54 47.98
N LEU A 136 -51.71 7.08 48.05
CA LEU A 136 -52.83 7.81 48.63
C LEU A 136 -53.41 6.96 49.76
N GLU A 137 -53.02 7.29 50.99
CA GLU A 137 -53.86 7.11 52.19
C GLU A 137 -53.74 8.46 52.93
N ALA A 138 -54.76 9.31 52.97
CA ALA A 138 -56.03 9.20 53.69
C ALA A 138 -55.89 9.32 55.22
N GLN A 139 -55.77 10.56 55.72
CA GLN A 139 -56.64 11.16 56.76
C GLN A 139 -56.30 12.65 56.96
#